data_AF-B8NNK0-F1
#
_entry.id   AF-B8NNK0-F1
#
_cell.length_a   1.000
_cell.length_b   1.000
_cell.length_c   1.000
_cell.angle_alpha   90.00
_cell.angle_beta   90.00
_cell.angle_gamma   90.00
#
_symmetry.space_group_name_H-M   'P 1'
#
loop_
_entity.id
_entity.type
_entity.pdbx_description
1 polymer ?
#
loop_
_entity_poly.entity_id
_entity_poly.type
_entity_poly.pdbx_seq_one_letter_code
_entity_poly.pdbx_strand_id
1 'polypeptide(L)'
;MKQIIEHTTTDHQDGTHVAVLSTDKPVSPALDITLSSDQTEPAHPQLLWGKTREYIRDGASEFFGTMILVLFGDGVVAQVTLSHGEKGDYQSISWGWGLGVMLGVYASGISGSHINPAVTLASCILRKFPWRKFPIYLVAQVLGAMCGAAIVYGNYKSAIDVYEGGPGIRTVPGYSPNATAGIFCTYPAAFMTQTGQFFSEFIASAILMFMIFALKDDTNLGAGPLTPLALFFVVFGIGACFGWETGYAINLARDFGPRLLTYMLGYGPHVWTAGNYYFWVPIIAPFLGCTFGGWIYDMFLYTGAESPVNTPYIGLRRLVTPLRPKHHDSGNHV
;
A
#
# COMPACT_ATOMS: atom_id res chain seq x y z
N MET A 1 10.87 40.38 -48.07
CA MET A 1 10.79 40.52 -49.54
C MET A 1 12.05 39.93 -50.13
N LYS A 2 11.88 38.86 -50.92
CA LYS A 2 12.77 38.26 -51.92
C LYS A 2 14.14 37.67 -51.51
N GLN A 3 14.29 36.46 -52.03
CA GLN A 3 15.37 35.48 -52.04
C GLN A 3 16.22 35.67 -53.33
N ILE A 4 17.28 34.86 -53.48
CA ILE A 4 18.05 34.50 -54.71
C ILE A 4 19.41 35.25 -54.81
N ILE A 5 20.52 34.61 -54.41
CA ILE A 5 21.45 33.69 -55.13
C ILE A 5 22.37 34.42 -56.12
N GLU A 6 23.68 34.31 -55.89
CA GLU A 6 24.69 34.28 -56.94
C GLU A 6 25.80 33.29 -56.57
N HIS A 7 26.11 32.40 -57.51
CA HIS A 7 27.15 31.37 -57.50
C HIS A 7 28.40 31.89 -58.24
N THR A 8 29.55 31.24 -57.99
CA THR A 8 30.70 30.91 -58.88
C THR A 8 32.00 31.13 -58.09
N THR A 9 32.82 30.12 -57.78
CA THR A 9 33.88 29.63 -58.68
C THR A 9 34.38 28.18 -58.41
N THR A 10 34.59 27.49 -59.52
CA THR A 10 35.50 26.39 -59.95
C THR A 10 36.92 26.40 -59.35
N ASP A 11 37.77 25.35 -59.28
CA ASP A 11 37.75 23.89 -59.56
C ASP A 11 39.15 23.31 -59.13
N HIS A 12 39.30 21.98 -59.13
CA HIS A 12 40.51 21.12 -59.05
C HIS A 12 40.86 20.32 -57.76
N GLN A 13 40.48 19.02 -57.84
CA GLN A 13 41.25 17.77 -57.61
C GLN A 13 42.27 17.65 -56.44
N ASP A 14 41.97 16.77 -55.47
CA ASP A 14 42.55 15.39 -55.38
C ASP A 14 42.12 14.67 -54.07
N GLY A 15 41.93 13.34 -54.14
CA GLY A 15 42.16 12.47 -52.98
C GLY A 15 41.01 11.59 -52.45
N THR A 16 40.84 10.42 -53.08
CA THR A 16 40.47 9.11 -52.49
C THR A 16 39.07 8.85 -51.91
N HIS A 17 38.26 8.12 -52.69
CA HIS A 17 37.22 7.19 -52.22
C HIS A 17 37.87 5.90 -51.72
N VAL A 18 37.42 5.37 -50.57
CA VAL A 18 37.54 3.93 -50.26
C VAL A 18 36.22 3.42 -49.66
N ALA A 19 35.75 2.33 -50.25
CA ALA A 19 34.51 1.63 -50.03
C ALA A 19 34.44 0.87 -48.70
N VAL A 20 33.21 0.72 -48.21
CA VAL A 20 32.83 -0.21 -47.13
C VAL A 20 32.98 -1.64 -47.64
N LEU A 21 33.84 -2.43 -46.97
CA LEU A 21 33.94 -3.87 -47.16
C LEU A 21 33.64 -4.59 -45.85
N SER A 22 32.63 -5.47 -45.94
CA SER A 22 32.19 -6.43 -44.93
C SER A 22 33.32 -7.37 -44.50
N THR A 23 33.38 -7.69 -43.20
CA THR A 23 33.95 -8.96 -42.74
C THR A 23 33.07 -9.55 -41.65
N ASP A 24 32.35 -10.61 -42.03
CA ASP A 24 31.77 -11.60 -41.14
C ASP A 24 32.88 -12.30 -40.34
N LYS A 25 32.72 -12.37 -39.01
CA LYS A 25 33.10 -13.54 -38.19
C LYS A 25 32.44 -13.49 -36.81
N PRO A 26 31.97 -14.64 -36.28
CA PRO A 26 31.08 -14.68 -35.14
C PRO A 26 31.86 -14.62 -33.82
N VAL A 27 31.35 -13.86 -32.85
CA VAL A 27 31.84 -13.91 -31.48
C VAL A 27 30.87 -14.74 -30.64
N SER A 28 31.28 -15.96 -30.32
CA SER A 28 30.89 -16.66 -29.10
C SER A 28 32.01 -17.64 -28.74
N PRO A 29 32.29 -17.77 -27.44
CA PRO A 29 31.55 -18.77 -26.70
C PRO A 29 30.70 -18.10 -25.62
N ALA A 30 29.40 -18.04 -25.86
CA ALA A 30 28.45 -18.07 -24.77
C ALA A 30 28.76 -19.33 -23.95
N LEU A 31 28.84 -19.16 -22.63
CA LEU A 31 28.82 -20.26 -21.69
C LEU A 31 27.44 -20.91 -21.84
N ASP A 32 27.36 -21.91 -22.71
CA ASP A 32 26.17 -22.72 -22.94
C ASP A 32 25.97 -23.59 -21.70
N ILE A 33 25.38 -23.00 -20.66
CA ILE A 33 24.73 -23.76 -19.60
C ILE A 33 23.45 -24.31 -20.23
N THR A 34 23.60 -25.39 -20.99
CA THR A 34 22.50 -26.29 -21.29
C THR A 34 22.12 -26.97 -19.98
N LEU A 35 21.27 -26.30 -19.19
CA LEU A 35 20.47 -26.96 -18.17
C LEU A 35 19.61 -27.99 -18.89
N SER A 36 20.09 -29.24 -18.92
CA SER A 36 19.29 -30.39 -19.30
C SER A 36 18.02 -30.38 -18.45
N SER A 37 16.90 -30.01 -19.04
CA SER A 37 15.60 -29.84 -18.40
C SER A 37 14.91 -31.18 -18.11
N ASP A 38 15.66 -32.19 -17.68
CA ASP A 38 15.12 -33.54 -17.45
C ASP A 38 15.50 -34.12 -16.09
N GLN A 39 15.59 -33.26 -15.08
CA GLN A 39 15.40 -33.68 -13.70
C GLN A 39 13.92 -33.49 -13.36
N THR A 40 13.13 -34.53 -13.62
CA THR A 40 11.89 -34.73 -12.89
C THR A 40 12.26 -34.91 -11.42
N GLU A 41 12.32 -33.81 -10.68
CA GLU A 41 12.48 -33.88 -9.23
C GLU A 41 11.36 -34.78 -8.69
N PRO A 42 11.69 -35.81 -7.90
CA PRO A 42 10.67 -36.65 -7.30
C PRO A 42 9.79 -35.74 -6.46
N ALA A 43 8.48 -35.73 -6.77
CA ALA A 43 7.50 -34.93 -6.04
C ALA A 43 7.71 -35.14 -4.54
N HIS A 44 8.32 -34.15 -3.88
CA HIS A 44 8.55 -34.22 -2.44
C HIS A 44 7.20 -34.54 -1.79
N PRO A 45 7.11 -35.60 -0.96
CA PRO A 45 5.84 -35.93 -0.31
C PRO A 45 5.37 -34.66 0.38
N GLN A 46 4.26 -34.09 -0.11
CA GLN A 46 3.78 -32.80 0.36
C GLN A 46 3.47 -32.93 1.85
N LEU A 47 4.41 -32.48 2.67
CA LEU A 47 4.30 -32.49 4.12
C LEU A 47 3.00 -31.79 4.49
N LEU A 48 2.31 -32.28 5.52
CA LEU A 48 1.04 -31.71 5.98
C LEU A 48 1.15 -30.18 6.20
N TRP A 49 2.29 -29.74 6.74
CA TRP A 49 2.60 -28.31 6.88
C TRP A 49 2.63 -27.55 5.54
N GLY A 50 3.16 -28.15 4.48
CA GLY A 50 3.16 -27.54 3.15
C GLY A 50 1.75 -27.27 2.64
N LYS A 51 0.85 -28.25 2.79
CA LYS A 51 -0.57 -28.11 2.42
C LYS A 51 -1.29 -27.08 3.28
N THR A 52 -1.11 -27.10 4.60
CA THR A 52 -1.71 -26.10 5.49
C THR A 52 -1.21 -24.70 5.16
N ARG A 53 0.10 -24.54 4.89
CA ARG A 53 0.72 -23.27 4.53
C ARG A 53 0.09 -22.65 3.28
N GLU A 54 -0.25 -23.45 2.27
CA GLU A 54 -0.93 -22.97 1.06
C GLU A 54 -2.29 -22.33 1.37
N TYR A 55 -3.08 -22.92 2.27
CA TYR A 55 -4.39 -22.37 2.65
C TYR A 55 -4.32 -21.08 3.45
N ILE A 56 -3.29 -20.90 4.29
CA ILE A 56 -3.14 -19.71 5.13
C ILE A 56 -2.23 -18.64 4.50
N ARG A 57 -1.59 -18.93 3.36
CA ARG A 57 -0.50 -18.12 2.79
C ARG A 57 -0.91 -16.68 2.55
N ASP A 58 -2.11 -16.46 2.01
CA ASP A 58 -2.62 -15.12 1.73
C ASP A 58 -2.84 -14.32 3.02
N GLY A 59 -3.48 -14.94 4.02
CA GLY A 59 -3.69 -14.32 5.32
C GLY A 59 -2.37 -14.03 6.04
N ALA A 60 -1.42 -14.97 6.02
CA ALA A 60 -0.09 -14.76 6.60
C ALA A 60 0.66 -13.62 5.88
N SER A 61 0.58 -13.56 4.56
CA SER A 61 1.17 -12.50 3.73
C SER A 61 0.64 -11.12 4.12
N GLU A 62 -0.69 -10.98 4.27
CA GLU A 62 -1.32 -9.74 4.74
C GLU A 62 -0.97 -9.41 6.19
N PHE A 63 -0.94 -10.41 7.08
CA PHE A 63 -0.55 -10.25 8.49
C PHE A 63 0.87 -9.66 8.60
N PHE A 64 1.85 -10.28 7.95
CA PHE A 64 3.24 -9.82 8.02
C PHE A 64 3.44 -8.49 7.29
N GLY A 65 2.77 -8.27 6.16
CA GLY A 65 2.80 -6.99 5.47
C GLY A 65 2.29 -5.84 6.33
N THR A 66 1.12 -5.99 6.95
CA THR A 66 0.56 -4.96 7.84
C THR A 66 1.37 -4.82 9.13
N MET A 67 1.94 -5.91 9.67
CA MET A 67 2.84 -5.84 10.83
C MET A 67 4.07 -5.00 10.52
N ILE A 68 4.74 -5.21 9.39
CA ILE A 68 5.89 -4.40 8.96
C ILE A 68 5.49 -2.93 8.75
N LEU A 69 4.34 -2.68 8.12
CA LEU A 69 3.80 -1.33 7.95
C LEU A 69 3.68 -0.59 9.29
N VAL A 70 3.11 -1.25 10.30
CA VAL A 70 2.91 -0.65 11.64
C VAL A 70 4.22 -0.54 12.42
N LEU A 71 5.13 -1.51 12.31
CA LEU A 71 6.44 -1.45 12.97
C LEU A 71 7.22 -0.19 12.61
N PHE A 72 7.29 0.14 11.31
CA PHE A 72 7.98 1.34 10.84
C PHE A 72 7.19 2.61 11.15
N GLY A 73 5.87 2.59 10.94
CA GLY A 73 4.99 3.72 11.20
C GLY A 73 4.95 4.13 12.68
N ASP A 74 4.56 3.22 13.57
CA ASP A 74 4.50 3.51 15.00
C ASP A 74 5.90 3.70 15.58
N GLY A 75 6.91 2.98 15.07
CA GLY A 75 8.30 3.11 15.51
C GLY A 75 8.86 4.52 15.28
N VAL A 76 8.59 5.13 14.12
CA VAL A 76 9.04 6.50 13.86
C VAL A 76 8.29 7.52 14.71
N VAL A 77 6.99 7.32 14.96
CA VAL A 77 6.23 8.20 15.85
C VAL A 77 6.74 8.08 17.28
N ALA A 78 6.98 6.86 17.77
CA ALA A 78 7.55 6.60 19.09
C ALA A 78 8.89 7.32 19.25
N GLN A 79 9.79 7.18 18.26
CA GLN A 79 11.09 7.82 18.29
C GLN A 79 10.99 9.34 18.39
N VAL A 80 10.19 9.98 17.54
CA VAL A 80 10.02 11.44 17.52
C VAL A 80 9.35 11.95 18.80
N THR A 81 8.27 11.31 19.24
CA THR A 81 7.51 11.72 20.42
C THR A 81 8.35 11.57 21.69
N LEU A 82 8.91 10.37 21.92
CA LEU A 82 9.58 10.04 23.18
C LEU A 82 10.95 10.71 23.31
N SER A 83 11.57 11.13 22.21
CA SER A 83 12.80 11.94 22.24
C SER A 83 12.53 13.45 22.28
N HIS A 84 11.29 13.90 22.48
CA HIS A 84 10.91 15.32 22.39
C HIS A 84 11.39 16.01 21.09
N GLY A 85 11.36 15.30 19.96
CA GLY A 85 11.81 15.82 18.66
C GLY A 85 13.33 15.83 18.44
N GLU A 86 14.15 15.33 19.38
CA GLU A 86 15.61 15.28 19.19
C GLU A 86 16.04 14.26 18.10
N LYS A 87 15.30 13.16 17.94
CA LYS A 87 15.59 12.07 16.99
C LYS A 87 14.64 12.04 15.78
N GLY A 88 14.14 13.21 15.39
CA GLY A 88 13.35 13.40 14.18
C GLY A 88 12.20 14.39 14.35
N ASP A 89 11.43 14.56 13.29
CA ASP A 89 10.35 15.52 13.18
C ASP A 89 9.16 14.95 12.39
N TYR A 90 8.19 15.81 12.04
CA TYR A 90 7.02 15.40 11.27
C TYR A 90 7.37 14.85 9.88
N GLN A 91 8.41 15.37 9.24
CA GLN A 91 8.88 14.84 7.96
C GLN A 91 9.45 13.43 8.14
N SER A 92 10.21 13.21 9.21
CA SER A 92 10.72 11.89 9.58
C SER A 92 9.57 10.88 9.75
N ILE A 93 8.46 11.29 10.39
CA ILE A 93 7.25 10.46 10.52
C ILE A 93 6.69 10.09 9.14
N SER A 94 6.57 11.07 8.24
CA SER A 94 6.05 10.84 6.87
C SER A 94 6.94 9.87 6.08
N TRP A 95 8.27 9.97 6.22
CA TRP A 95 9.22 9.02 5.64
C TRP A 95 9.06 7.61 6.21
N GLY A 96 8.93 7.47 7.53
CA GLY A 96 8.78 6.17 8.18
C GLY A 96 7.50 5.45 7.77
N TRP A 97 6.36 6.16 7.66
CA TRP A 97 5.12 5.57 7.16
C TRP A 97 5.21 5.16 5.68
N GLY A 98 5.82 5.97 4.82
CA GLY A 98 6.08 5.60 3.44
C GLY A 98 6.94 4.34 3.33
N LEU A 99 8.04 4.27 4.11
CA LEU A 99 8.93 3.10 4.13
C LEU A 99 8.21 1.85 4.64
N GLY A 100 7.39 1.99 5.69
CA GLY A 100 6.55 0.93 6.22
C GLY A 100 5.62 0.34 5.17
N VAL A 101 4.97 1.20 4.36
CA VAL A 101 4.11 0.72 3.27
C VAL A 101 4.93 -0.01 2.20
N MET A 102 6.04 0.55 1.73
CA MET A 102 6.86 -0.12 0.71
C MET A 102 7.37 -1.49 1.18
N LEU A 103 7.93 -1.57 2.37
CA LEU A 103 8.44 -2.83 2.92
C LEU A 103 7.31 -3.81 3.23
N GLY A 104 6.17 -3.31 3.71
CA GLY A 104 4.96 -4.09 3.90
C GLY A 104 4.45 -4.69 2.59
N VAL A 105 4.48 -3.91 1.50
CA VAL A 105 4.11 -4.38 0.15
C VAL A 105 5.07 -5.48 -0.31
N TYR A 106 6.38 -5.31 -0.14
CA TYR A 106 7.35 -6.36 -0.46
C TYR A 106 7.13 -7.64 0.37
N ALA A 107 6.85 -7.51 1.67
CA ALA A 107 6.59 -8.64 2.56
C ALA A 107 5.27 -9.38 2.25
N SER A 108 4.32 -8.69 1.62
CA SER A 108 2.97 -9.20 1.32
C SER A 108 2.73 -9.50 -0.16
N GLY A 109 3.77 -9.57 -0.99
CA GLY A 109 3.66 -9.75 -2.44
C GLY A 109 2.85 -10.97 -2.88
N ILE A 110 2.80 -12.01 -2.03
CA ILE A 110 2.06 -13.25 -2.30
C ILE A 110 0.55 -13.01 -2.37
N SER A 111 0.01 -12.19 -1.46
CA SER A 111 -1.43 -11.93 -1.34
C SER A 111 -1.92 -10.84 -2.31
N GLY A 112 -1.01 -10.18 -3.03
CA GLY A 112 -1.30 -8.96 -3.80
C GLY A 112 -1.11 -7.67 -3.01
N SER A 113 -0.59 -7.75 -1.77
CA SER A 113 -0.15 -6.62 -0.96
C SER A 113 -1.21 -5.56 -0.67
N HIS A 114 -2.40 -5.98 -0.23
CA HIS A 114 -3.43 -4.99 0.08
C HIS A 114 -3.10 -4.21 1.36
N ILE A 115 -2.69 -4.93 2.41
CA ILE A 115 -2.28 -4.45 3.75
C ILE A 115 -3.18 -3.38 4.38
N ASN A 116 -4.41 -3.26 3.86
CA ASN A 116 -5.40 -2.24 4.15
C ASN A 116 -6.80 -2.79 3.82
N PRO A 117 -7.73 -2.87 4.79
CA PRO A 117 -9.08 -3.34 4.54
C PRO A 117 -9.84 -2.50 3.51
N ALA A 118 -9.64 -1.17 3.48
CA ALA A 118 -10.32 -0.28 2.55
C ALA A 118 -9.89 -0.52 1.10
N VAL A 119 -8.59 -0.73 0.88
CA VAL A 119 -8.03 -1.14 -0.43
C VAL A 119 -8.59 -2.50 -0.84
N THR A 120 -8.67 -3.45 0.09
CA THR A 120 -9.24 -4.78 -0.18
C THR A 120 -10.70 -4.68 -0.62
N LEU A 121 -11.52 -3.88 0.06
CA LEU A 121 -12.92 -3.67 -0.32
C LEU A 121 -13.04 -3.00 -1.71
N ALA A 122 -12.28 -1.94 -1.95
CA ALA A 122 -12.29 -1.26 -3.25
C ALA A 122 -11.89 -2.20 -4.39
N SER A 123 -10.90 -3.07 -4.18
CA SER A 123 -10.51 -4.13 -5.13
C SER A 123 -11.61 -5.19 -5.33
N CYS A 124 -12.38 -5.55 -4.29
CA CYS A 124 -13.55 -6.44 -4.43
C CYS A 124 -14.60 -5.83 -5.37
N ILE A 125 -14.86 -4.53 -5.21
CA ILE A 125 -15.88 -3.80 -5.97
C ILE A 125 -15.43 -3.57 -7.42
N LEU A 126 -14.20 -3.08 -7.60
CA LEU A 126 -13.74 -2.48 -8.86
C LEU A 126 -12.76 -3.35 -9.66
N ARG A 127 -12.16 -4.39 -9.06
CA ARG A 127 -11.15 -5.25 -9.71
C ARG A 127 -11.44 -6.74 -9.63
N LYS A 128 -12.69 -7.13 -9.33
CA LYS A 128 -13.14 -8.53 -9.19
C LYS A 128 -12.33 -9.34 -8.16
N PHE A 129 -11.73 -8.68 -7.17
CA PHE A 129 -11.07 -9.41 -6.09
C PHE A 129 -12.08 -10.30 -5.35
N PRO A 130 -11.74 -11.56 -4.99
CA PRO A 130 -12.73 -12.49 -4.47
C PRO A 130 -13.30 -12.05 -3.11
N TRP A 131 -14.60 -11.77 -3.05
CA TRP A 131 -15.31 -11.38 -1.82
C TRP A 131 -15.12 -12.34 -0.64
N ARG A 132 -14.92 -13.64 -0.91
CA ARG A 132 -14.65 -14.64 0.14
C ARG A 132 -13.32 -14.42 0.87
N LYS A 133 -12.35 -13.76 0.22
CA LYS A 133 -11.05 -13.44 0.83
C LYS A 133 -11.09 -12.19 1.71
N PHE A 134 -12.04 -11.29 1.49
CA PHE A 134 -12.16 -10.04 2.25
C PHE A 134 -12.14 -10.23 3.78
N PRO A 135 -12.96 -11.11 4.40
CA PRO A 135 -12.92 -11.29 5.85
C PRO A 135 -11.60 -11.87 6.35
N ILE A 136 -10.94 -12.72 5.56
CA ILE A 136 -9.63 -13.29 5.90
C ILE A 136 -8.57 -12.18 5.92
N TYR A 137 -8.57 -11.31 4.91
CA TYR A 137 -7.65 -10.18 4.80
C TYR A 137 -7.87 -9.20 5.94
N LEU A 138 -9.13 -8.82 6.20
CA LEU A 138 -9.49 -7.91 7.30
C LEU A 138 -8.95 -8.38 8.66
N VAL A 139 -9.20 -9.64 9.01
CA VAL A 139 -8.73 -10.21 10.28
C VAL A 139 -7.21 -10.29 10.31
N ALA A 140 -6.58 -10.77 9.24
CA ALA A 140 -5.13 -10.87 9.17
C ALA A 140 -4.43 -9.52 9.30
N GLN A 141 -4.93 -8.50 8.60
CA GLN A 141 -4.38 -7.14 8.63
C GLN A 141 -4.53 -6.53 10.03
N VAL A 142 -5.71 -6.64 10.67
CA VAL A 142 -5.93 -6.13 12.03
C VAL A 142 -5.02 -6.81 13.04
N LEU A 143 -4.89 -8.14 12.99
CA LEU A 143 -3.99 -8.88 13.88
C LEU A 143 -2.52 -8.54 13.61
N GLY A 144 -2.14 -8.35 12.35
CA GLY A 144 -0.80 -7.90 11.97
C GLY A 144 -0.47 -6.53 12.54
N ALA A 145 -1.40 -5.59 12.43
CA ALA A 145 -1.27 -4.25 13.00
C ALA A 145 -1.16 -4.28 14.53
N MET A 146 -2.01 -5.07 15.22
CA MET A 146 -1.92 -5.29 16.67
C MET A 146 -0.55 -5.84 17.07
N CYS A 147 -0.03 -6.83 16.34
CA CYS A 147 1.28 -7.41 16.61
C CYS A 147 2.41 -6.39 16.42
N GLY A 148 2.38 -5.62 15.33
CA GLY A 148 3.36 -4.57 15.07
C GLY A 148 3.40 -3.53 16.18
N ALA A 149 2.23 -3.01 16.58
CA ALA A 149 2.12 -2.06 17.68
C ALA A 149 2.58 -2.66 19.02
N ALA A 150 2.33 -3.94 19.28
CA ALA A 150 2.77 -4.62 20.51
C ALA A 150 4.28 -4.73 20.58
N ILE A 151 4.94 -5.01 19.44
CA ILE A 151 6.40 -5.04 19.35
C ILE A 151 6.96 -3.64 19.58
N VAL A 152 6.40 -2.59 18.97
CA VAL A 152 6.83 -1.19 19.20
C VAL A 152 6.65 -0.80 20.66
N TYR A 153 5.51 -1.12 21.27
CA TYR A 153 5.27 -0.88 22.69
C TYR A 153 6.32 -1.58 23.56
N GLY A 154 6.60 -2.86 23.31
CA GLY A 154 7.61 -3.60 24.05
C GLY A 154 9.00 -2.97 23.92
N ASN A 155 9.37 -2.55 22.71
CA ASN A 155 10.65 -1.91 22.42
C ASN A 155 10.81 -0.55 23.12
N TYR A 156 9.73 0.26 23.16
CA TYR A 156 9.75 1.61 23.73
C TYR A 156 9.21 1.71 25.16
N LYS A 157 8.88 0.59 25.81
CA LYS A 157 8.19 0.59 27.12
C LYS A 157 8.91 1.45 28.17
N SER A 158 10.23 1.33 28.26
CA SER A 158 11.05 2.10 29.21
C SER A 158 11.01 3.60 28.92
N ALA A 159 11.07 4.00 27.64
CA ALA A 159 10.96 5.38 27.24
C ALA A 159 9.55 5.95 27.48
N ILE A 160 8.49 5.16 27.24
CA ILE A 160 7.11 5.53 27.56
C ILE A 160 6.95 5.74 29.07
N ASP A 161 7.48 4.83 29.90
CA ASP A 161 7.42 4.95 31.36
C ASP A 161 8.10 6.25 31.86
N VAL A 162 9.23 6.65 31.25
CA VAL A 162 9.90 7.91 31.59
C VAL A 162 9.09 9.12 31.10
N TYR A 163 8.61 9.09 29.85
CA TYR A 163 7.90 10.20 29.21
C TYR A 163 6.57 10.52 29.93
N GLU A 164 5.83 9.49 30.34
CA GLU A 164 4.55 9.65 31.06
C GLU A 164 4.73 9.88 32.57
N GLY A 165 5.96 9.89 33.09
CA GLY A 165 6.27 10.23 34.48
C GLY A 165 6.21 9.05 35.45
N GLY A 166 6.19 7.81 34.97
CA GLY A 166 6.28 6.61 35.80
C GLY A 166 5.79 5.33 35.13
N PRO A 167 6.11 4.16 35.72
CA PRO A 167 5.65 2.88 35.22
C PRO A 167 4.13 2.74 35.30
N GLY A 168 3.53 2.24 34.23
CA GLY A 168 2.09 1.93 34.17
C GLY A 168 1.17 3.14 33.93
N ILE A 169 1.71 4.35 33.81
CA ILE A 169 0.95 5.52 33.38
C ILE A 169 0.78 5.46 31.86
N ARG A 170 -0.46 5.36 31.38
CA ARG A 170 -0.80 5.22 29.96
C ARG A 170 -1.95 6.16 29.63
N THR A 171 -1.65 7.28 28.98
CA THR A 171 -2.62 8.36 28.77
C THR A 171 -2.89 8.66 27.30
N VAL A 172 -4.05 9.26 27.04
CA VAL A 172 -4.60 9.47 25.71
C VAL A 172 -4.54 10.96 25.34
N PRO A 173 -4.19 11.33 24.08
CA PRO A 173 -4.19 12.72 23.65
C PRO A 173 -5.50 13.44 23.98
N GLY A 174 -5.38 14.66 24.51
CA GLY A 174 -6.51 15.44 25.04
C GLY A 174 -6.81 15.23 26.53
N TYR A 175 -6.24 14.21 27.17
CA TYR A 175 -6.40 13.94 28.61
C TYR A 175 -5.13 14.15 29.43
N SER A 176 -3.97 14.24 28.78
CA SER A 176 -2.66 14.48 29.40
C SER A 176 -1.74 15.20 28.41
N PRO A 177 -0.87 16.12 28.87
CA PRO A 177 0.13 16.77 28.02
C PRO A 177 1.22 15.81 27.55
N ASN A 178 1.46 14.72 28.28
CA ASN A 178 2.47 13.71 27.96
C ASN A 178 1.85 12.43 27.40
N ALA A 179 0.66 12.51 26.80
CA ALA A 179 -0.03 11.32 26.31
C ALA A 179 0.71 10.59 25.19
N THR A 180 0.82 9.27 25.32
CA THR A 180 1.56 8.44 24.35
C THR A 180 0.67 7.55 23.48
N ALA A 181 -0.66 7.51 23.69
CA ALA A 181 -1.54 6.68 22.85
C ALA A 181 -1.48 7.07 21.35
N GLY A 182 -1.14 8.33 21.06
CA GLY A 182 -0.94 8.85 19.70
C GLY A 182 0.26 8.26 18.95
N ILE A 183 1.13 7.50 19.62
CA ILE A 183 2.19 6.71 18.98
C ILE A 183 1.58 5.61 18.10
N PHE A 184 0.48 5.01 18.56
CA PHE A 184 -0.03 3.75 18.02
C PHE A 184 -1.23 3.94 17.08
N CYS A 185 -2.13 4.86 17.42
CA CYS A 185 -3.34 5.13 16.65
C CYS A 185 -3.55 6.63 16.53
N THR A 186 -4.36 7.05 15.55
CA THR A 186 -4.50 8.47 15.24
C THR A 186 -5.52 9.15 16.16
N TYR A 187 -5.27 10.43 16.41
CA TYR A 187 -6.17 11.32 17.12
C TYR A 187 -6.19 12.65 16.36
N PRO A 188 -7.35 13.31 16.25
CA PRO A 188 -7.49 14.50 15.45
C PRO A 188 -6.87 15.71 16.16
N ALA A 189 -6.41 16.68 15.38
CA ALA A 189 -5.97 17.95 15.93
C ALA A 189 -7.12 18.66 16.68
N ALA A 190 -6.78 19.43 17.72
CA ALA A 190 -7.77 19.98 18.65
C ALA A 190 -8.81 20.92 18.01
N PHE A 191 -8.47 21.55 16.88
CA PHE A 191 -9.36 22.45 16.15
C PHE A 191 -10.35 21.73 15.21
N MET A 192 -10.20 20.42 15.02
CA MET A 192 -10.97 19.68 14.03
C MET A 192 -12.40 19.42 14.49
N THR A 193 -13.36 19.82 13.66
CA THR A 193 -14.75 19.37 13.79
C THR A 193 -14.89 17.92 13.33
N GLN A 194 -15.90 17.21 13.82
CA GLN A 194 -16.15 15.81 13.42
C GLN A 194 -16.40 15.67 11.90
N THR A 195 -17.05 16.65 11.28
CA THR A 195 -17.20 16.71 9.82
C THR A 195 -15.86 16.87 9.11
N GLY A 196 -14.99 17.76 9.61
CA GLY A 196 -13.65 17.95 9.07
C GLY A 196 -12.79 16.69 9.18
N GLN A 197 -12.86 16.00 10.33
CA GLN A 197 -12.16 14.73 10.56
C GLN A 197 -12.51 13.70 9.49
N PHE A 198 -13.81 13.52 9.22
CA PHE A 198 -14.29 12.61 8.19
C PHE A 198 -13.80 13.00 6.79
N PHE A 199 -13.90 14.29 6.43
CA PHE A 199 -13.52 14.76 5.11
C PHE A 199 -12.01 14.63 4.85
N SER A 200 -11.19 14.89 5.86
CA SER A 200 -9.74 14.73 5.83
C SER A 200 -9.33 13.29 5.50
N GLU A 201 -9.87 12.31 6.26
CA GLU A 201 -9.62 10.88 6.03
C GLU A 201 -10.20 10.39 4.70
N PHE A 202 -11.36 10.90 4.30
CA PHE A 202 -11.99 10.57 3.02
C PHE A 202 -11.13 11.00 1.84
N ILE A 203 -10.63 12.25 1.82
CA ILE A 203 -9.77 12.76 0.74
C ILE A 203 -8.48 11.97 0.67
N ALA A 204 -7.78 11.81 1.79
CA ALA A 204 -6.50 11.12 1.81
C ALA A 204 -6.64 9.66 1.32
N SER A 205 -7.71 8.98 1.70
CA SER A 205 -8.01 7.61 1.26
C SER A 205 -8.44 7.53 -0.22
N ALA A 206 -9.11 8.56 -0.73
CA ALA A 206 -9.46 8.66 -2.15
C ALA A 206 -8.21 8.86 -3.02
N ILE A 207 -7.30 9.75 -2.62
CA ILE A 207 -6.01 9.95 -3.28
C ILE A 207 -5.21 8.64 -3.26
N LEU A 208 -5.13 7.97 -2.11
CA LEU A 208 -4.45 6.69 -1.98
C LEU A 208 -4.95 5.67 -3.01
N MET A 209 -6.27 5.44 -3.06
CA MET A 209 -6.81 4.41 -3.95
C MET A 209 -6.72 4.79 -5.42
N PHE A 210 -6.96 6.06 -5.75
CA PHE A 210 -6.79 6.57 -7.11
C PHE A 210 -5.36 6.30 -7.61
N MET A 211 -4.35 6.60 -6.79
CA MET A 211 -2.96 6.36 -7.13
C MET A 211 -2.60 4.87 -7.16
N ILE A 212 -3.13 4.05 -6.25
CA ILE A 212 -2.93 2.58 -6.32
C ILE A 212 -3.39 2.04 -7.66
N PHE A 213 -4.58 2.43 -8.13
CA PHE A 213 -5.09 1.97 -9.42
C PHE A 213 -4.29 2.54 -10.59
N ALA A 214 -3.93 3.82 -10.57
CA ALA A 214 -3.08 4.42 -11.61
C ALA A 214 -1.71 3.73 -11.73
N LEU A 215 -1.08 3.39 -10.60
CA LEU A 215 0.24 2.75 -10.57
C LEU A 215 0.19 1.27 -10.94
N LYS A 216 -0.97 0.62 -10.85
CA LYS A 216 -1.18 -0.80 -11.19
C LYS A 216 -1.74 -1.00 -12.60
N ASP A 217 -2.06 0.08 -13.29
CA ASP A 217 -2.66 0.04 -14.62
C ASP A 217 -1.59 0.19 -15.71
N ASP A 218 -1.24 -0.94 -16.33
CA ASP A 218 -0.26 -1.01 -17.43
C ASP A 218 -0.79 -0.41 -18.76
N THR A 219 -2.09 -0.06 -18.83
CA THR A 219 -2.65 0.69 -19.98
C THR A 219 -2.50 2.21 -19.81
N ASN A 220 -2.17 2.66 -18.61
CA ASN A 220 -1.66 3.99 -18.32
C ASN A 220 -0.11 3.92 -18.29
N LEU A 221 0.57 4.76 -17.51
CA LEU A 221 2.01 4.67 -17.34
C LEU A 221 2.45 3.38 -16.62
N GLY A 222 1.71 2.96 -15.58
CA GLY A 222 2.05 1.82 -14.74
C GLY A 222 3.40 1.94 -14.02
N ALA A 223 3.51 1.36 -12.82
CA ALA A 223 4.79 1.34 -12.10
C ALA A 223 5.53 -0.01 -12.23
N GLY A 224 4.85 -1.07 -12.68
CA GLY A 224 5.44 -2.40 -12.86
C GLY A 224 6.22 -2.86 -11.61
N PRO A 225 7.49 -3.31 -11.76
CA PRO A 225 8.32 -3.72 -10.62
C PRO A 225 8.58 -2.60 -9.59
N LEU A 226 8.45 -1.33 -9.97
CA LEU A 226 8.66 -0.17 -9.10
C LEU A 226 7.40 0.20 -8.29
N THR A 227 6.28 -0.53 -8.42
CA THR A 227 5.06 -0.26 -7.64
C THR A 227 5.33 -0.06 -6.13
N PRO A 228 6.14 -0.89 -5.44
CA PRO A 228 6.39 -0.67 -4.01
C PRO A 228 7.07 0.68 -3.72
N LEU A 229 8.02 1.09 -4.56
CA LEU A 229 8.70 2.38 -4.43
C LEU A 229 7.78 3.56 -4.79
N ALA A 230 6.89 3.39 -5.76
CA ALA A 230 5.90 4.41 -6.07
C ALA A 230 4.90 4.60 -4.91
N LEU A 231 4.46 3.49 -4.29
CA LEU A 231 3.60 3.54 -3.10
C LEU A 231 4.27 4.17 -1.89
N PHE A 232 5.58 4.02 -1.73
CA PHE A 232 6.37 4.79 -0.77
C PHE A 232 6.11 6.30 -0.94
N PHE A 233 6.27 6.83 -2.15
CA PHE A 233 6.11 8.26 -2.43
C PHE A 233 4.65 8.73 -2.31
N VAL A 234 3.67 7.89 -2.67
CA VAL A 234 2.25 8.21 -2.48
C VAL A 234 1.94 8.41 -1.00
N VAL A 235 2.35 7.48 -0.14
CA VAL A 235 2.06 7.54 1.30
C VAL A 235 2.86 8.62 1.99
N PHE A 236 4.14 8.78 1.62
CA PHE A 236 4.95 9.92 2.07
C PHE A 236 4.27 11.25 1.72
N GLY A 237 3.81 11.42 0.48
CA GLY A 237 3.13 12.63 0.03
C GLY A 237 1.82 12.87 0.77
N ILE A 238 1.02 11.82 1.01
CA ILE A 238 -0.21 11.93 1.80
C ILE A 238 0.12 12.38 3.24
N GLY A 239 1.10 11.77 3.89
CA GLY A 239 1.52 12.16 5.24
C GLY A 239 2.03 13.60 5.30
N ALA A 240 2.88 13.98 4.35
CA ALA A 240 3.48 15.32 4.29
C ALA A 240 2.46 16.43 3.98
N CYS A 241 1.44 16.14 3.19
CA CYS A 241 0.49 17.16 2.71
C CYS A 241 -0.87 17.16 3.44
N PHE A 242 -1.36 16.01 3.89
CA PHE A 242 -2.72 15.83 4.43
C PHE A 242 -2.74 15.30 5.87
N GLY A 243 -1.58 15.14 6.51
CA GLY A 243 -1.53 14.40 7.75
C GLY A 243 -1.68 15.19 9.04
N TRP A 244 -1.56 16.52 9.03
CA TRP A 244 -1.64 17.32 10.26
C TRP A 244 -3.00 17.22 10.98
N GLU A 245 -4.09 17.20 10.22
CA GLU A 245 -5.45 17.29 10.74
C GLU A 245 -5.86 16.03 11.52
N THR A 246 -5.55 14.85 10.99
CA THR A 246 -6.10 13.56 11.44
C THR A 246 -5.06 12.46 11.59
N GLY A 247 -3.81 12.71 11.21
CA GLY A 247 -2.75 11.70 11.22
C GLY A 247 -2.84 10.69 10.07
N TYR A 248 -3.64 10.98 9.03
CA TYR A 248 -3.75 10.20 7.79
C TYR A 248 -3.85 8.69 8.04
N ALA A 249 -4.84 8.28 8.85
CA ALA A 249 -5.04 6.88 9.17
C ALA A 249 -5.20 6.04 7.90
N ILE A 250 -6.09 6.46 6.99
CA ILE A 250 -6.35 5.93 5.63
C ILE A 250 -6.51 4.40 5.51
N ASN A 251 -6.54 3.70 6.65
CA ASN A 251 -6.44 2.26 6.78
C ASN A 251 -6.99 1.86 8.15
N LEU A 252 -8.12 1.13 8.14
CA LEU A 252 -8.76 0.63 9.35
C LEU A 252 -7.82 -0.22 10.20
N ALA A 253 -7.06 -1.14 9.60
CA ALA A 253 -6.22 -2.06 10.36
C ALA A 253 -5.11 -1.32 11.11
N ARG A 254 -4.50 -0.33 10.46
CA ARG A 254 -3.44 0.55 11.00
C ARG A 254 -3.90 1.41 12.17
N ASP A 255 -5.20 1.70 12.29
CA ASP A 255 -5.74 2.47 13.41
C ASP A 255 -6.43 1.58 14.44
N PHE A 256 -7.43 0.81 14.02
CA PHE A 256 -8.28 0.00 14.90
C PHE A 256 -7.49 -1.09 15.64
N GLY A 257 -6.54 -1.75 14.97
CA GLY A 257 -5.70 -2.77 15.60
C GLY A 257 -4.88 -2.20 16.76
N PRO A 258 -4.00 -1.21 16.51
CA PRO A 258 -3.24 -0.55 17.57
C PRO A 258 -4.11 0.15 18.64
N ARG A 259 -5.29 0.66 18.27
CA ARG A 259 -6.27 1.21 19.24
C ARG A 259 -6.83 0.15 20.18
N LEU A 260 -7.16 -1.03 19.66
CA LEU A 260 -7.59 -2.17 20.47
C LEU A 260 -6.46 -2.66 21.37
N LEU A 261 -5.23 -2.72 20.86
CA LEU A 261 -4.06 -3.05 21.65
C LEU A 261 -3.84 -2.04 22.80
N THR A 262 -3.84 -0.74 22.52
CA THR A 262 -3.65 0.28 23.55
C THR A 262 -4.74 0.21 24.63
N TYR A 263 -5.98 -0.09 24.26
CA TYR A 263 -7.03 -0.40 25.24
C TYR A 263 -6.64 -1.57 26.16
N MET A 264 -6.15 -2.69 25.59
CA MET A 264 -5.69 -3.86 26.35
C MET A 264 -4.45 -3.58 27.21
N LEU A 265 -3.59 -2.66 26.79
CA LEU A 265 -2.36 -2.26 27.50
C LEU A 265 -2.60 -1.29 28.66
N GLY A 266 -3.86 -0.89 28.91
CA GLY A 266 -4.22 -0.05 30.04
C GLY A 266 -4.30 1.45 29.76
N TYR A 267 -4.30 1.89 28.50
CA TYR A 267 -4.61 3.29 28.16
C TYR A 267 -6.05 3.71 28.51
N GLY A 268 -6.91 2.74 28.82
CA GLY A 268 -8.26 2.96 29.31
C GLY A 268 -9.27 3.31 28.20
N PRO A 269 -10.54 3.55 28.58
CA PRO A 269 -11.63 3.73 27.62
C PRO A 269 -11.52 5.02 26.78
N HIS A 270 -10.65 5.95 27.19
CA HIS A 270 -10.47 7.22 26.49
C HIS A 270 -9.93 7.08 25.07
N VAL A 271 -9.30 5.94 24.73
CA VAL A 271 -8.91 5.64 23.34
C VAL A 271 -10.11 5.58 22.38
N TRP A 272 -11.33 5.41 22.91
CA TRP A 272 -12.58 5.37 22.15
C TRP A 272 -13.39 6.68 22.23
N THR A 273 -13.12 7.56 23.20
CA THR A 273 -13.90 8.78 23.41
C THR A 273 -13.17 10.06 22.98
N ALA A 274 -11.84 10.03 22.90
CA ALA A 274 -11.03 11.17 22.50
C ALA A 274 -11.45 11.73 21.13
N GLY A 275 -11.31 13.06 20.95
CA GLY A 275 -11.62 13.74 19.70
C GLY A 275 -13.11 13.69 19.31
N ASN A 276 -14.02 13.67 20.29
CA ASN A 276 -15.46 13.48 20.11
C ASN A 276 -15.82 12.14 19.45
N TYR A 277 -15.36 11.05 20.06
CA TYR A 277 -15.52 9.68 19.54
C TYR A 277 -14.85 9.49 18.18
N TYR A 278 -13.63 10.00 18.00
CA TYR A 278 -12.95 9.96 16.72
C TYR A 278 -12.76 8.55 16.14
N PHE A 279 -12.69 7.50 16.97
CA PHE A 279 -12.38 6.12 16.56
C PHE A 279 -13.19 5.57 15.38
N TRP A 280 -14.43 6.01 15.17
CA TRP A 280 -15.26 5.52 14.06
C TRP A 280 -14.85 6.13 12.71
N VAL A 281 -14.22 7.31 12.72
CA VAL A 281 -13.80 8.03 11.52
C VAL A 281 -12.78 7.22 10.71
N PRO A 282 -11.62 6.80 11.26
CA PRO A 282 -10.64 5.98 10.53
C PRO A 282 -11.13 4.55 10.24
N ILE A 283 -12.28 4.14 10.81
CA ILE A 283 -12.95 2.89 10.45
C ILE A 283 -13.77 3.08 9.18
N ILE A 284 -14.57 4.15 9.07
CA ILE A 284 -15.58 4.31 8.01
C ILE A 284 -15.08 5.16 6.84
N ALA A 285 -14.45 6.31 7.11
CA ALA A 285 -14.05 7.25 6.08
C ALA A 285 -13.09 6.61 5.05
N PRO A 286 -12.12 5.75 5.44
CA PRO A 286 -11.25 5.11 4.45
C PRO A 286 -11.97 4.18 3.48
N PHE A 287 -12.96 3.40 3.91
CA PHE A 287 -13.74 2.57 2.98
C PHE A 287 -14.45 3.40 1.92
N LEU A 288 -15.07 4.50 2.33
CA LEU A 288 -15.79 5.40 1.43
C LEU A 288 -14.82 6.15 0.52
N GLY A 289 -13.71 6.67 1.08
CA GLY A 289 -12.68 7.37 0.34
C GLY A 289 -12.02 6.47 -0.71
N CYS A 290 -11.54 5.27 -0.33
CA CYS A 290 -10.91 4.36 -1.28
C CYS A 290 -11.89 3.92 -2.38
N THR A 291 -13.12 3.56 -2.03
CA THR A 291 -14.13 3.19 -3.04
C THR A 291 -14.40 4.34 -4.02
N PHE A 292 -14.52 5.57 -3.50
CA PHE A 292 -14.75 6.76 -4.32
C PHE A 292 -13.54 7.10 -5.21
N GLY A 293 -12.32 7.09 -4.66
CA GLY A 293 -11.09 7.37 -5.42
C GLY A 293 -10.85 6.36 -6.54
N GLY A 294 -11.07 5.07 -6.25
CA GLY A 294 -11.01 4.02 -7.27
C GLY A 294 -12.11 4.19 -8.33
N TRP A 295 -13.32 4.57 -7.93
CA TRP A 295 -14.42 4.83 -8.86
C TRP A 295 -14.13 6.03 -9.77
N ILE A 296 -13.54 7.12 -9.27
CA ILE A 296 -13.11 8.26 -10.10
C ILE A 296 -12.10 7.78 -11.15
N TYR A 297 -11.09 6.99 -10.76
CA TYR A 297 -10.10 6.49 -11.72
C TYR A 297 -10.78 5.65 -12.83
N ASP A 298 -11.71 4.78 -12.46
CA ASP A 298 -12.47 3.96 -13.39
C ASP A 298 -13.41 4.74 -14.30
N MET A 299 -14.04 5.79 -13.78
CA MET A 299 -15.00 6.58 -14.55
C MET A 299 -14.33 7.41 -15.64
N PHE A 300 -13.10 7.91 -15.38
CA PHE A 300 -12.49 8.90 -16.26
C PHE A 300 -11.24 8.41 -16.99
N LEU A 301 -10.50 7.42 -16.47
CA LEU A 301 -9.19 7.05 -17.00
C LEU A 301 -9.10 5.56 -17.40
N TYR A 302 -9.62 4.65 -16.58
CA TYR A 302 -9.44 3.22 -16.80
C TYR A 302 -10.54 2.60 -17.66
N THR A 303 -10.14 1.88 -18.71
CA THR A 303 -11.06 1.29 -19.70
C THR A 303 -11.18 -0.24 -19.61
N GLY A 304 -10.51 -0.88 -18.63
CA GLY A 304 -10.49 -2.33 -18.52
C GLY A 304 -11.83 -2.95 -18.08
N ALA A 305 -12.11 -4.16 -18.58
CA ALA A 305 -13.36 -4.89 -18.38
C ALA A 305 -13.54 -5.48 -16.96
N GLU A 306 -12.52 -5.35 -16.10
CA GLU A 306 -12.61 -5.72 -14.69
C GLU A 306 -13.54 -4.80 -13.92
N SER A 307 -13.51 -3.51 -14.23
CA SER A 307 -14.35 -2.51 -13.58
C SER A 307 -15.83 -2.73 -13.90
N PRO A 308 -16.74 -2.63 -12.91
CA PRO A 308 -18.17 -2.58 -13.17
C PRO A 308 -18.56 -1.33 -13.98
N VAL A 309 -17.82 -0.22 -13.87
CA VAL A 309 -18.12 1.04 -14.57
C VAL A 309 -18.07 0.85 -16.10
N ASN A 310 -17.14 0.02 -16.57
CA ASN A 310 -16.95 -0.31 -17.98
C ASN A 310 -17.85 -1.45 -18.48
N THR A 311 -18.89 -1.82 -17.73
CA THR A 311 -19.86 -2.86 -18.13
C THR A 311 -21.27 -2.29 -18.27
N PRO A 312 -22.15 -2.93 -19.07
CA PRO A 312 -23.52 -2.46 -19.24
C PRO A 312 -24.23 -2.23 -17.91
N TYR A 313 -24.95 -1.10 -17.80
CA TYR A 313 -25.63 -0.66 -16.57
C TYR A 313 -24.68 -0.46 -15.37
N ILE A 314 -23.42 -0.06 -15.60
CA ILE A 314 -22.41 0.19 -14.55
C ILE A 314 -22.25 -1.04 -13.63
N GLY A 315 -22.40 -2.24 -14.21
CA GLY A 315 -22.22 -3.49 -13.48
C GLY A 315 -23.32 -3.80 -12.46
N LEU A 316 -24.47 -3.10 -12.46
CA LEU A 316 -25.63 -3.41 -11.61
C LEU A 316 -26.05 -4.89 -11.72
N ARG A 317 -25.86 -5.53 -12.88
CA ARG A 317 -26.09 -6.98 -13.05
C ARG A 317 -25.23 -7.85 -12.13
N ARG A 318 -24.03 -7.42 -11.72
CA ARG A 318 -23.17 -8.16 -10.78
C ARG A 318 -23.78 -8.28 -9.38
N LEU A 319 -24.70 -7.37 -9.01
CA LEU A 319 -25.42 -7.44 -7.73
C LEU A 319 -26.57 -8.46 -7.76
N VAL A 320 -27.07 -8.79 -8.95
CA VAL A 320 -28.29 -9.60 -9.14
C VAL A 320 -27.97 -11.01 -9.64
N THR A 321 -26.85 -11.20 -10.34
CA THR A 321 -26.42 -12.51 -10.85
C THR A 321 -25.09 -12.91 -10.20
N PRO A 322 -25.05 -13.93 -9.34
CA PRO A 322 -23.80 -14.48 -8.83
C PRO A 322 -22.94 -14.94 -10.00
N LEU A 323 -21.66 -14.54 -10.01
CA LEU A 323 -20.68 -15.06 -10.98
C LEU A 323 -20.62 -16.59 -10.85
N ARG A 324 -21.25 -17.30 -11.79
CA ARG A 324 -21.05 -18.74 -11.94
C ARG A 324 -19.57 -18.96 -12.28
N PRO A 325 -18.86 -19.89 -11.61
CA PRO A 325 -17.55 -20.31 -12.08
C PRO A 325 -17.73 -20.82 -13.52
N LYS A 326 -16.95 -20.29 -14.48
CA LYS A 326 -16.85 -20.93 -15.78
C LYS A 326 -16.19 -22.29 -15.54
N HIS A 327 -16.95 -23.37 -15.65
CA HIS A 327 -16.35 -24.68 -15.90
C HIS A 327 -15.54 -24.55 -17.19
N HIS A 328 -14.26 -24.91 -17.12
CA HIS A 328 -13.44 -25.11 -18.30
C HIS A 328 -13.99 -26.37 -18.97
N ASP A 329 -14.91 -26.20 -19.92
CA ASP A 329 -15.24 -27.26 -20.86
C ASP A 329 -13.98 -27.52 -21.69
N SER A 330 -13.29 -28.60 -21.34
CA SER A 330 -12.27 -29.18 -22.19
C SER A 330 -13.00 -29.72 -23.42
N GLY A 331 -13.00 -28.92 -24.47
CA GLY A 331 -13.52 -29.32 -25.76
C GLY A 331 -12.73 -30.50 -26.30
N ASN A 332 -13.38 -31.66 -26.42
CA ASN A 332 -13.02 -32.64 -27.42
C ASN A 332 -13.73 -32.26 -28.71
N HIS A 333 -13.05 -31.52 -29.57
CA HIS A 333 -13.35 -31.47 -30.99
C HIS A 333 -12.13 -31.95 -31.78
N VAL A 334 -12.41 -33.03 -32.51
CA VAL A 334 -11.60 -33.80 -33.48
C VAL A 334 -10.59 -34.77 -32.88
#